data_AF-A0A227P3L9-F1
#
_entry.id   AF-A0A227P3L9-F1
#
_cell.length_a   1.000
_cell.length_b   1.000
_cell.length_c   1.000
_cell.angle_alpha   90.00
_cell.angle_beta   90.00
_cell.angle_gamma   90.00
#
_symmetry.space_group_name_H-M   'P 1'
#
loop_
_entity.id
_entity.type
_entity.pdbx_description
1 polymer ?
#
loop_
_entity_poly.entity_id
_entity_poly.type
_entity_poly.pdbx_seq_one_letter_code
_entity_poly.pdbx_strand_id
1 'polypeptide(L)'
;MLKQCFRIRKYISSLLFAIIIATLVHTYLIQPFTIPSSSLEKTLYTGDFLFVSKINFGARTPMTAVALPMVHDSIPFFGVKSYLFNDDVTKKETSILNKFQLPYFRFPSLEKIKRNEIVVFNQPADTLRDMDNFHPDRNYYKPIDKKTNLVKRCVGIPGDSLEIREGNIYINGKISQMPESAKAQYNFLIDTKGEVISQDALVNRYGAREGMKDENGNFALINTGQYFLTLTDKEAALIANNPIVKGVSKHLSPKGEDGGVFPHVPSLGWNMDNFGPIYIPRKGTIIKLDIKSLPFYKRIIEEYEHNTLKIRGNEIIINGKVSTTYTFKQDYYWMMGDNRQNSLDARYWGYVPFNHVVGKPVFIWFSWEKDGKGFNKVRWNRVFSVINGNGEPKSYLIHFLLLLVVYYIVANKIIKKKKKR
;
A
#
# COMPACT_ATOMS: atom_id res chain seq x y z
N MET A 1 -1.15 -43.19 -33.83
CA MET A 1 -2.20 -42.18 -33.52
C MET A 1 -2.82 -42.29 -32.13
N LEU A 2 -3.43 -43.42 -31.73
CA LEU A 2 -4.15 -43.56 -30.44
C LEU A 2 -3.30 -43.28 -29.17
N LYS A 3 -2.06 -43.78 -29.10
CA LYS A 3 -1.13 -43.49 -27.98
C LYS A 3 -0.75 -42.00 -27.90
N GLN A 4 -0.71 -41.29 -29.02
CA GLN A 4 -0.35 -39.88 -29.10
C GLN A 4 -1.52 -38.99 -28.68
N CYS A 5 -2.75 -39.31 -29.11
CA CYS A 5 -3.98 -38.69 -28.58
C CYS A 5 -4.13 -38.88 -27.07
N PHE A 6 -3.85 -40.07 -26.54
CA PHE A 6 -3.89 -40.33 -25.09
C PHE A 6 -2.84 -39.52 -24.33
N ARG A 7 -1.63 -39.38 -24.89
CA ARG A 7 -0.56 -38.54 -24.33
C ARG A 7 -0.95 -37.06 -24.31
N ILE A 8 -1.51 -36.53 -25.40
CA ILE A 8 -1.98 -35.13 -25.51
C ILE A 8 -3.07 -34.84 -24.48
N ARG A 9 -4.07 -35.73 -24.34
CA ARG A 9 -5.13 -35.59 -23.33
C ARG A 9 -4.57 -35.56 -21.91
N LYS A 10 -3.56 -36.38 -21.61
CA LYS A 10 -2.88 -36.38 -20.30
C LYS A 10 -2.14 -35.07 -20.02
N TYR A 11 -1.45 -34.51 -21.02
CA TYR A 11 -0.77 -33.22 -20.87
C TYR A 11 -1.75 -32.07 -20.67
N ILE A 12 -2.83 -32.01 -21.46
CA ILE A 12 -3.88 -30.99 -21.32
C ILE A 12 -4.52 -31.07 -19.93
N SER A 13 -4.88 -32.27 -19.47
CA SER A 13 -5.46 -32.46 -18.13
C SER A 13 -4.51 -32.03 -17.00
N SER A 14 -3.22 -32.35 -17.13
CA SER A 14 -2.20 -31.94 -16.14
C SER A 14 -2.01 -30.43 -16.11
N LEU A 15 -2.03 -29.78 -17.29
CA LEU A 15 -1.92 -28.34 -17.41
C LEU A 15 -3.14 -27.63 -16.82
N LEU A 16 -4.35 -28.09 -17.14
CA LEU A 16 -5.59 -27.55 -16.58
C LEU A 16 -5.60 -27.69 -15.05
N PHE A 17 -5.21 -28.85 -14.53
CA PHE A 17 -5.09 -29.05 -13.08
C PHE A 17 -4.09 -28.08 -12.46
N ALA A 18 -2.91 -27.89 -13.07
CA ALA A 18 -1.91 -26.93 -12.58
C ALA A 18 -2.45 -25.50 -12.57
N ILE A 19 -3.18 -25.07 -13.60
CA ILE A 19 -3.81 -23.74 -13.67
C ILE A 19 -4.86 -23.58 -12.58
N ILE A 20 -5.69 -24.59 -12.33
CA ILE A 20 -6.70 -24.56 -11.26
C ILE A 20 -6.03 -24.40 -9.90
N ILE A 21 -5.02 -25.22 -9.60
CA ILE A 21 -4.28 -25.14 -8.33
C ILE A 21 -3.59 -23.78 -8.20
N ALA A 22 -2.88 -23.32 -9.23
CA ALA A 22 -2.23 -22.02 -9.22
C ALA A 22 -3.24 -20.89 -9.00
N THR A 23 -4.42 -20.96 -9.60
CA THR A 23 -5.50 -19.99 -9.42
C THR A 23 -6.04 -20.02 -7.99
N LEU A 24 -6.22 -21.19 -7.38
CA LEU A 24 -6.66 -21.32 -5.99
C LEU A 24 -5.62 -20.76 -5.02
N VAL A 25 -4.35 -21.13 -5.19
CA VAL A 25 -3.23 -20.62 -4.39
C VAL A 25 -3.13 -19.10 -4.52
N HIS A 26 -3.19 -18.58 -5.74
CA HIS A 26 -3.14 -17.14 -6.02
C HIS A 26 -4.34 -16.39 -5.41
N THR A 27 -5.53 -16.98 -5.49
CA THR A 27 -6.76 -16.36 -5.00
C THR A 27 -6.81 -16.32 -3.49
N TYR A 28 -6.44 -17.40 -2.80
CA TYR A 28 -6.70 -17.58 -1.37
C TYR A 28 -5.47 -17.58 -0.46
N LEU A 29 -4.28 -17.93 -0.97
CA LEU A 29 -3.09 -18.10 -0.13
C LEU A 29 -2.11 -16.96 -0.30
N ILE A 30 -1.51 -16.84 -1.48
CA ILE A 30 -0.37 -15.94 -1.73
C ILE A 30 -0.54 -15.26 -3.07
N GLN A 31 -0.39 -13.95 -3.08
CA GLN A 31 -0.41 -13.15 -4.31
C GLN A 31 0.92 -12.42 -4.50
N PRO A 32 1.55 -12.52 -5.69
CA PRO A 32 2.74 -11.75 -6.01
C PRO A 32 2.38 -10.29 -6.32
N PHE A 33 3.22 -9.36 -5.87
CA PHE A 33 3.13 -7.94 -6.18
C PHE A 33 4.51 -7.38 -6.50
N THR A 34 4.55 -6.30 -7.27
CA THR A 34 5.74 -5.47 -7.47
C THR A 34 5.49 -4.12 -6.83
N ILE A 35 6.52 -3.52 -6.21
CA ILE A 35 6.44 -2.16 -5.68
C ILE A 35 6.82 -1.15 -6.77
N PRO A 36 5.85 -0.37 -7.30
CA PRO A 36 6.11 0.56 -8.39
C PRO A 36 6.51 1.96 -7.89
N SER A 37 6.20 2.30 -6.64
CA SER A 37 6.37 3.66 -6.08
C SER A 37 7.06 3.66 -4.73
N SER A 38 7.61 4.80 -4.36
CA SER A 38 8.48 5.03 -3.21
C SER A 38 7.75 5.41 -1.91
N SER A 39 6.43 5.22 -1.84
CA SER A 39 5.67 5.66 -0.65
C SER A 39 6.01 4.91 0.65
N LEU A 40 6.66 3.76 0.55
CA LEU A 40 7.25 3.00 1.66
C LEU A 40 8.77 2.88 1.52
N GLU A 41 9.41 3.77 0.77
CA GLU A 41 10.86 3.75 0.53
C GLU A 41 11.66 3.58 1.84
N LYS A 42 12.78 2.86 1.75
CA LYS A 42 13.61 2.38 2.89
C LYS A 42 13.00 1.27 3.76
N THR A 43 11.68 1.12 3.77
CA THR A 43 11.02 -0.07 4.33
C THR A 43 10.80 -1.13 3.23
N LEU A 44 10.08 -0.75 2.18
CA LEU A 44 9.86 -1.50 0.95
C LEU A 44 10.28 -0.61 -0.22
N TYR A 45 11.30 -1.02 -0.94
CA TYR A 45 11.87 -0.21 -2.00
C TYR A 45 11.10 -0.36 -3.30
N THR A 46 11.10 0.69 -4.11
CA THR A 46 10.72 0.57 -5.53
C THR A 46 11.54 -0.55 -6.18
N GLY A 47 10.85 -1.45 -6.87
CA GLY A 47 11.45 -2.63 -7.48
C GLY A 47 11.56 -3.87 -6.57
N ASP A 48 11.06 -3.82 -5.33
CA ASP A 48 10.84 -5.04 -4.54
C ASP A 48 9.68 -5.86 -5.13
N PHE A 49 9.86 -7.17 -5.20
CA PHE A 49 8.83 -8.14 -5.59
C PHE A 49 8.42 -8.95 -4.36
N LEU A 50 7.15 -8.83 -4.00
CA LEU A 50 6.59 -9.32 -2.76
C LEU A 50 5.72 -10.54 -2.97
N PHE A 51 5.73 -11.44 -2.00
CA PHE A 51 4.60 -12.33 -1.74
C PHE A 51 3.78 -11.78 -0.58
N VAL A 52 2.48 -11.65 -0.85
CA VAL A 52 1.48 -11.18 0.12
C VAL A 52 0.62 -12.36 0.53
N SER A 53 0.62 -12.66 1.82
CA SER A 53 -0.23 -13.67 2.42
C SER A 53 -1.64 -13.12 2.63
N LYS A 54 -2.62 -13.78 2.02
CA LYS A 54 -4.05 -13.41 2.12
C LYS A 54 -4.71 -14.07 3.33
N ILE A 55 -4.13 -15.15 3.85
CA ILE A 55 -4.66 -15.90 5.01
C ILE A 55 -4.43 -15.18 6.34
N ASN A 56 -3.35 -14.39 6.49
CA ASN A 56 -3.03 -13.71 7.75
C ASN A 56 -4.22 -12.88 8.25
N PHE A 57 -4.80 -12.05 7.37
CA PHE A 57 -5.96 -11.22 7.68
C PHE A 57 -7.29 -11.81 7.20
N GLY A 58 -7.31 -13.14 6.97
CA GLY A 58 -8.47 -13.87 6.46
C GLY A 58 -8.67 -13.66 4.97
N ALA A 59 -8.56 -14.72 4.17
CA ALA A 59 -8.71 -14.60 2.73
C ALA A 59 -10.15 -14.20 2.37
N ARG A 60 -10.31 -13.20 1.51
CA ARG A 60 -11.62 -12.83 0.94
C ARG A 60 -11.89 -13.61 -0.34
N THR A 61 -13.15 -13.92 -0.62
CA THR A 61 -13.55 -14.48 -1.92
C THR A 61 -13.52 -13.39 -3.00
N PRO A 62 -13.30 -13.78 -4.28
CA PRO A 62 -13.55 -12.88 -5.40
C PRO A 62 -14.99 -12.34 -5.34
N MET A 63 -15.15 -11.05 -5.64
CA MET A 63 -16.46 -10.40 -5.74
C MET A 63 -16.86 -10.29 -7.21
N THR A 64 -15.90 -10.13 -8.12
CA THR A 64 -16.19 -10.08 -9.55
C THR A 64 -16.33 -11.50 -10.12
N ALA A 65 -17.55 -11.89 -10.53
CA ALA A 65 -17.85 -13.27 -10.93
C ALA A 65 -17.17 -13.69 -12.24
N VAL A 66 -17.05 -12.74 -13.19
CA VAL A 66 -16.44 -12.99 -14.51
C VAL A 66 -15.22 -12.08 -14.67
N ALA A 67 -14.04 -12.69 -14.54
CA ALA A 67 -12.76 -12.04 -14.76
C ALA A 67 -11.73 -13.03 -15.29
N LEU A 68 -10.73 -12.53 -16.00
CA LEU A 68 -9.59 -13.33 -16.42
C LEU A 68 -8.74 -13.72 -15.20
N PRO A 69 -8.31 -14.98 -15.12
CA PRO A 69 -7.47 -15.44 -14.01
C PRO A 69 -6.13 -14.70 -14.03
N MET A 70 -5.61 -14.38 -12.84
CA MET A 70 -4.30 -13.76 -12.63
C MET A 70 -4.11 -12.36 -13.24
N VAL A 71 -5.17 -11.72 -13.75
CA VAL A 71 -5.12 -10.35 -14.30
C VAL A 71 -5.98 -9.42 -13.44
N HIS A 72 -5.38 -8.41 -12.82
CA HIS A 72 -6.05 -7.56 -11.83
C HIS A 72 -7.05 -6.58 -12.47
N ASP A 73 -6.60 -5.65 -13.31
CA ASP A 73 -7.44 -4.54 -13.82
C ASP A 73 -7.63 -4.58 -15.35
N SER A 74 -6.55 -4.43 -16.12
CA SER A 74 -6.61 -4.42 -17.59
C SER A 74 -5.84 -5.59 -18.20
N ILE A 75 -6.32 -6.07 -19.34
CA ILE A 75 -5.62 -7.08 -20.15
C ILE A 75 -4.34 -6.42 -20.69
N PRO A 76 -3.16 -7.01 -20.43
CA PRO A 76 -1.91 -6.50 -20.97
C PRO A 76 -1.98 -6.32 -22.49
N PHE A 77 -1.33 -5.27 -23.02
CA PHE A 77 -1.28 -4.89 -24.44
C PHE A 77 -2.58 -4.36 -25.06
N PHE A 78 -3.75 -4.78 -24.57
CA PHE A 78 -5.05 -4.36 -25.14
C PHE A 78 -5.68 -3.18 -24.39
N GLY A 79 -5.31 -2.94 -23.13
CA GLY A 79 -5.82 -1.82 -22.34
C GLY A 79 -7.32 -1.90 -22.01
N VAL A 80 -7.98 -3.01 -22.35
CA VAL A 80 -9.38 -3.29 -22.01
C VAL A 80 -9.48 -3.94 -20.62
N LYS A 81 -10.62 -3.80 -19.94
CA LYS A 81 -10.84 -4.41 -18.61
C LYS A 81 -10.67 -5.93 -18.68
N SER A 82 -10.04 -6.50 -17.66
CA SER A 82 -9.91 -7.96 -17.50
C SER A 82 -11.16 -8.61 -16.89
N TYR A 83 -12.23 -7.84 -16.68
CA TYR A 83 -13.43 -8.24 -15.94
C TYR A 83 -14.70 -7.58 -16.47
N LEU A 84 -15.84 -8.24 -16.27
CA LEU A 84 -17.15 -7.70 -16.64
C LEU A 84 -17.66 -6.74 -15.57
N PHE A 85 -17.64 -5.44 -15.87
CA PHE A 85 -18.18 -4.40 -15.01
C PHE A 85 -18.38 -3.07 -15.76
N ASN A 86 -19.48 -2.39 -15.47
CA ASN A 86 -19.74 -1.02 -15.95
C ASN A 86 -19.24 -0.01 -14.90
N ASP A 87 -18.22 0.75 -15.29
CA ASP A 87 -17.53 1.74 -14.47
C ASP A 87 -18.16 3.13 -14.51
N ASP A 88 -19.22 3.31 -15.30
CA ASP A 88 -20.02 4.53 -15.32
C ASP A 88 -20.81 4.67 -14.01
N VAL A 89 -20.45 5.69 -13.23
CA VAL A 89 -21.08 6.00 -11.94
C VAL A 89 -22.60 6.19 -12.09
N THR A 90 -23.07 6.74 -13.21
CA THR A 90 -24.51 6.98 -13.44
C THR A 90 -25.30 5.67 -13.63
N LYS A 91 -24.61 4.59 -13.99
CA LYS A 91 -25.19 3.26 -14.25
C LYS A 91 -24.83 2.24 -13.17
N LYS A 92 -24.25 2.69 -12.05
CA LYS A 92 -23.79 1.84 -10.94
C LYS A 92 -24.85 0.82 -10.50
N GLU A 93 -26.09 1.28 -10.30
CA GLU A 93 -27.21 0.46 -9.81
C GLU A 93 -28.08 -0.17 -10.93
N THR A 94 -28.01 0.36 -12.16
CA THR A 94 -28.90 -0.03 -13.26
C THR A 94 -28.27 -1.00 -14.25
N SER A 95 -26.93 -1.05 -14.33
CA SER A 95 -26.25 -1.89 -15.32
C SER A 95 -26.38 -3.38 -15.02
N ILE A 96 -26.78 -4.16 -16.01
CA ILE A 96 -26.82 -5.63 -15.91
C ILE A 96 -25.43 -6.23 -15.69
N LEU A 97 -24.35 -5.59 -16.17
CA LEU A 97 -22.98 -6.05 -15.97
C LEU A 97 -22.59 -6.02 -14.49
N ASN A 98 -23.08 -5.02 -13.74
CA ASN A 98 -22.78 -4.86 -12.32
C ASN A 98 -23.54 -5.87 -11.45
N LYS A 99 -24.52 -6.61 -12.01
CA LYS A 99 -25.20 -7.71 -11.31
C LYS A 99 -24.35 -8.98 -11.24
N PHE A 100 -23.30 -9.12 -12.05
CA PHE A 100 -22.35 -10.24 -11.99
C PHE A 100 -21.30 -10.03 -10.87
N GLN A 101 -21.78 -9.66 -9.68
CA GLN A 101 -20.99 -9.45 -8.48
C GLN A 101 -21.48 -10.41 -7.39
N LEU A 102 -20.56 -11.14 -6.80
CA LEU A 102 -20.80 -12.05 -5.69
C LEU A 102 -20.80 -11.27 -4.37
N PRO A 103 -21.60 -11.69 -3.38
CA PRO A 103 -21.59 -11.07 -2.06
C PRO A 103 -20.21 -11.20 -1.42
N TYR A 104 -19.84 -10.19 -0.64
CA TYR A 104 -18.61 -10.20 0.12
C TYR A 104 -18.60 -11.36 1.12
N PHE A 105 -17.56 -12.19 1.06
CA PHE A 105 -17.27 -13.19 2.07
C PHE A 105 -15.77 -13.19 2.40
N ARG A 106 -15.44 -13.42 3.66
CA ARG A 106 -14.07 -13.53 4.15
C ARG A 106 -13.95 -14.69 5.13
N PHE A 107 -12.96 -15.54 4.91
CA PHE A 107 -12.58 -16.61 5.83
C PHE A 107 -12.02 -16.06 7.14
N PRO A 108 -12.07 -16.83 8.25
CA PRO A 108 -11.46 -16.43 9.52
C PRO A 108 -9.99 -16.00 9.34
N SER A 109 -9.58 -14.96 10.07
CA SER A 109 -8.20 -14.48 10.06
C SER A 109 -7.34 -15.29 11.03
N LEU A 110 -6.06 -15.48 10.67
CA LEU A 110 -5.08 -16.07 11.58
C LEU A 110 -4.63 -15.05 12.64
N GLU A 111 -4.61 -13.77 12.27
CA GLU A 111 -4.27 -12.67 13.15
C GLU A 111 -5.08 -11.41 12.81
N LYS A 112 -5.26 -10.54 13.81
CA LYS A 112 -5.77 -9.19 13.60
C LYS A 112 -4.64 -8.29 13.12
N ILE A 113 -4.98 -7.30 12.30
CA ILE A 113 -4.04 -6.24 11.90
C ILE A 113 -3.61 -5.48 13.15
N LYS A 114 -2.31 -5.42 13.37
CA LYS A 114 -1.71 -4.67 14.48
C LYS A 114 -1.26 -3.30 14.00
N ARG A 115 -1.19 -2.37 14.95
CA ARG A 115 -0.62 -1.06 14.70
C ARG A 115 0.81 -1.19 14.18
N ASN A 116 1.15 -0.34 13.22
CA ASN A 116 2.40 -0.30 12.49
C ASN A 116 2.71 -1.53 11.62
N GLU A 117 1.77 -2.45 11.37
CA GLU A 117 1.98 -3.50 10.36
C GLU A 117 1.88 -2.95 8.94
N ILE A 118 2.62 -3.55 8.00
CA ILE A 118 2.47 -3.25 6.58
C ILE A 118 1.30 -4.07 6.05
N VAL A 119 0.39 -3.42 5.33
CA VAL A 119 -0.85 -4.02 4.82
C VAL A 119 -1.00 -3.70 3.35
N VAL A 120 -1.37 -4.72 2.56
CA VAL A 120 -1.87 -4.53 1.20
C VAL A 120 -3.38 -4.44 1.24
N PHE A 121 -3.93 -3.44 0.57
CA PHE A 121 -5.36 -3.17 0.51
C PHE A 121 -5.73 -2.55 -0.83
N ASN A 122 -7.00 -2.59 -1.18
CA ASN A 122 -7.50 -1.84 -2.33
C ASN A 122 -7.78 -0.38 -1.93
N GLN A 123 -7.37 0.58 -2.74
CA GLN A 123 -7.58 2.00 -2.49
C GLN A 123 -9.08 2.30 -2.33
N PRO A 124 -9.57 2.76 -1.17
CA PRO A 124 -11.01 2.91 -0.94
C PRO A 124 -11.68 3.97 -1.82
N ALA A 125 -10.94 5.05 -2.11
CA ALA A 125 -11.39 6.20 -2.88
C ALA A 125 -10.96 6.16 -4.36
N ASP A 126 -10.70 4.97 -4.91
CA ASP A 126 -10.26 4.82 -6.30
C ASP A 126 -11.34 5.32 -7.29
N THR A 127 -11.03 6.41 -7.98
CA THR A 127 -11.84 7.00 -9.06
C THR A 127 -11.06 7.08 -10.38
N LEU A 128 -9.84 6.53 -10.43
CA LEU A 128 -8.94 6.66 -11.57
C LEU A 128 -8.91 5.38 -12.39
N ARG A 129 -8.81 5.51 -13.71
CA ARG A 129 -8.47 4.37 -14.57
C ARG A 129 -7.00 4.01 -14.42
N ASP A 130 -6.15 5.04 -14.45
CA ASP A 130 -4.70 4.97 -14.26
C ASP A 130 -4.30 5.81 -13.06
N MET A 131 -3.59 5.22 -12.10
CA MET A 131 -3.19 5.91 -10.87
C MET A 131 -2.11 6.97 -11.14
N ASP A 132 -1.40 6.89 -12.26
CA ASP A 132 -0.39 7.87 -12.67
C ASP A 132 -0.99 9.05 -13.44
N ASN A 133 -2.30 9.01 -13.77
CA ASN A 133 -3.03 10.11 -14.39
C ASN A 133 -4.02 10.78 -13.41
N PHE A 134 -3.61 11.92 -12.85
CA PHE A 134 -4.40 12.71 -11.90
C PHE A 134 -5.47 13.61 -12.55
N HIS A 135 -5.56 13.64 -13.88
CA HIS A 135 -6.57 14.40 -14.64
C HIS A 135 -7.33 13.45 -15.59
N PRO A 136 -8.12 12.52 -15.05
CA PRO A 136 -8.92 11.62 -15.88
C PRO A 136 -10.05 12.40 -16.58
N ASP A 137 -10.53 11.84 -17.69
CA ASP A 137 -11.70 12.35 -18.43
C ASP A 137 -12.99 12.28 -17.61
N ARG A 138 -13.10 11.31 -16.70
CA ARG A 138 -14.22 11.14 -15.76
C ARG A 138 -13.81 10.29 -14.55
N ASN A 139 -14.72 10.16 -13.58
CA ASN A 139 -14.56 9.22 -12.47
C ASN A 139 -14.91 7.79 -12.90
N TYR A 140 -14.03 6.84 -12.57
CA TYR A 140 -14.19 5.41 -12.85
C TYR A 140 -14.58 4.66 -11.58
N TYR A 141 -15.77 4.04 -11.57
CA TYR A 141 -16.19 3.18 -10.47
C TYR A 141 -15.68 1.75 -10.69
N LYS A 142 -15.02 1.17 -9.68
CA LYS A 142 -14.49 -0.21 -9.73
C LYS A 142 -15.02 -1.05 -8.57
N PRO A 143 -15.29 -2.36 -8.78
CA PRO A 143 -15.61 -3.26 -7.68
C PRO A 143 -14.40 -3.40 -6.74
N ILE A 144 -14.65 -3.69 -5.46
CA ILE A 144 -13.64 -3.63 -4.39
C ILE A 144 -12.41 -4.49 -4.72
N ASP A 145 -12.61 -5.67 -5.32
CA ASP A 145 -11.54 -6.59 -5.67
C ASP A 145 -10.77 -6.23 -6.95
N LYS A 146 -11.19 -5.18 -7.67
CA LYS A 146 -10.54 -4.64 -8.89
C LYS A 146 -9.99 -3.24 -8.74
N LYS A 147 -10.31 -2.55 -7.64
CA LYS A 147 -9.68 -1.29 -7.25
C LYS A 147 -8.16 -1.46 -7.13
N THR A 148 -7.43 -0.36 -7.32
CA THR A 148 -5.97 -0.30 -7.29
C THR A 148 -5.42 -0.84 -5.97
N ASN A 149 -4.41 -1.71 -6.03
CA ASN A 149 -3.76 -2.25 -4.83
C ASN A 149 -2.71 -1.26 -4.34
N LEU A 150 -2.77 -0.91 -3.06
CA LEU A 150 -1.79 -0.11 -2.36
C LEU A 150 -1.17 -0.93 -1.23
N VAL A 151 0.07 -0.60 -0.90
CA VAL A 151 0.76 -1.10 0.29
C VAL A 151 1.16 0.09 1.14
N LYS A 152 0.78 0.07 2.42
CA LYS A 152 1.05 1.13 3.39
C LYS A 152 1.22 0.54 4.78
N ARG A 153 1.64 1.37 5.74
CA ARG A 153 1.68 1.02 7.16
C ARG A 153 0.35 1.35 7.83
N CYS A 154 -0.19 0.42 8.60
CA CYS A 154 -1.39 0.61 9.42
C CYS A 154 -1.05 1.40 10.68
N VAL A 155 -1.04 2.73 10.57
CA VAL A 155 -0.67 3.63 11.67
C VAL A 155 -1.74 3.66 12.76
N GLY A 156 -3.01 3.53 12.40
CA GLY A 156 -4.11 3.53 13.35
C GLY A 156 -5.08 2.38 13.11
N ILE A 157 -5.55 1.80 14.21
CA ILE A 157 -6.44 0.63 14.24
C ILE A 157 -7.83 1.02 14.78
N PRO A 158 -8.86 0.16 14.64
CA PRO A 158 -10.21 0.45 15.09
C PRO A 158 -10.27 0.88 16.56
N GLY A 159 -10.85 2.04 16.83
CA GLY A 159 -11.01 2.60 18.17
C GLY A 159 -9.92 3.60 18.57
N ASP A 160 -8.86 3.74 17.78
CA ASP A 160 -7.81 4.73 18.05
C ASP A 160 -8.30 6.17 17.79
N SER A 161 -7.80 7.12 18.57
CA SER A 161 -7.73 8.53 18.20
C SER A 161 -6.36 8.83 17.61
N LEU A 162 -6.29 9.38 16.40
CA LEU A 162 -5.05 9.70 15.70
C LEU A 162 -4.90 11.20 15.53
N GLU A 163 -3.70 11.71 15.80
CA GLU A 163 -3.32 13.10 15.61
C GLU A 163 -1.88 13.16 15.07
N ILE A 164 -1.55 14.17 14.27
CA ILE A 164 -0.20 14.46 13.81
C ILE A 164 0.13 15.88 14.28
N ARG A 165 1.26 16.02 14.97
CA ARG A 165 1.80 17.30 15.45
C ARG A 165 3.23 17.43 14.96
N GLU A 166 3.49 18.41 14.10
CA GLU A 166 4.82 18.65 13.53
C GLU A 166 5.44 17.37 12.94
N GLY A 167 4.65 16.63 12.16
CA GLY A 167 5.02 15.36 11.52
C GLY A 167 5.04 14.14 12.45
N ASN A 168 5.01 14.34 13.78
CA ASN A 168 4.97 13.25 14.76
C ASN A 168 3.55 12.72 14.93
N ILE A 169 3.40 11.40 14.90
CA ILE A 169 2.10 10.74 15.03
C ILE A 169 1.82 10.45 16.51
N TYR A 170 0.64 10.84 16.97
CA TYR A 170 0.11 10.54 18.29
C TYR A 170 -1.11 9.64 18.15
N ILE A 171 -1.15 8.59 18.96
CA ILE A 171 -2.28 7.67 19.07
C ILE A 171 -2.79 7.70 20.51
N ASN A 172 -4.07 8.03 20.68
CA ASN A 172 -4.70 8.20 21.99
C ASN A 172 -3.91 9.17 22.89
N GLY A 173 -3.44 10.28 22.30
CA GLY A 173 -2.64 11.31 22.96
C GLY A 173 -1.17 10.96 23.24
N LYS A 174 -0.72 9.74 22.93
CA LYS A 174 0.67 9.30 23.16
C LYS A 174 1.44 9.21 21.84
N ILE A 175 2.71 9.62 21.83
CA ILE A 175 3.55 9.49 20.64
C ILE A 175 3.65 8.03 20.20
N SER A 176 3.42 7.77 18.91
CA SER A 176 3.44 6.43 18.33
C SER A 176 4.87 5.95 18.15
N GLN A 177 5.22 4.82 18.76
CA GLN A 177 6.52 4.19 18.57
C GLN A 177 6.50 3.33 17.31
N MET A 178 7.36 3.67 16.36
CA MET A 178 7.53 2.89 15.13
C MET A 178 8.47 1.70 15.38
N PRO A 179 8.23 0.55 14.73
CA PRO A 179 9.17 -0.56 14.78
C PRO A 179 10.48 -0.18 14.09
N GLU A 180 11.58 -0.86 14.42
CA GLU A 180 12.91 -0.59 13.84
C GLU A 180 12.96 -0.77 12.31
N SER A 181 12.09 -1.65 11.80
CA SER A 181 11.86 -1.87 10.37
C SER A 181 11.29 -0.66 9.64
N ALA A 182 10.67 0.27 10.35
CA ALA A 182 10.06 1.45 9.77
C ALA A 182 11.08 2.59 9.68
N LYS A 183 11.34 3.04 8.46
CA LYS A 183 12.24 4.15 8.20
C LYS A 183 11.43 5.35 7.73
N ALA A 184 10.76 6.03 8.65
CA ALA A 184 9.99 7.22 8.29
C ALA A 184 10.90 8.29 7.68
N GLN A 185 10.51 8.82 6.53
CA GLN A 185 11.23 9.88 5.83
C GLN A 185 10.41 11.16 5.77
N TYR A 186 11.12 12.29 5.81
CA TYR A 186 10.60 13.64 5.64
C TYR A 186 11.51 14.40 4.68
N ASN A 187 11.02 15.52 4.17
CA ASN A 187 11.80 16.46 3.40
C ASN A 187 12.62 17.34 4.34
N PHE A 188 13.86 17.61 3.97
CA PHE A 188 14.79 18.44 4.70
C PHE A 188 15.41 19.47 3.76
N LEU A 189 15.64 20.67 4.30
CA LEU A 189 16.51 21.67 3.72
C LEU A 189 17.90 21.52 4.35
N ILE A 190 18.91 21.34 3.50
CA ILE A 190 20.32 21.24 3.89
C ILE A 190 21.02 22.51 3.43
N ASP A 191 21.36 23.38 4.38
CA ASP A 191 22.09 24.62 4.11
C ASP A 191 23.60 24.37 4.13
N THR A 192 24.29 24.77 3.06
CA THR A 192 25.74 24.59 2.92
C THR A 192 26.47 25.93 2.90
N LYS A 193 27.81 25.87 2.96
CA LYS A 193 28.69 27.04 2.82
C LYS A 193 28.77 27.60 1.39
N GLY A 194 27.81 27.28 0.52
CA GLY A 194 27.87 27.55 -0.92
C GLY A 194 28.66 26.50 -1.69
N GLU A 195 29.09 25.44 -1.01
CA GLU A 195 29.80 24.29 -1.57
C GLU A 195 28.83 23.14 -1.84
N VAL A 196 29.14 22.34 -2.85
CA VAL A 196 28.35 21.17 -3.25
C VAL A 196 28.83 19.91 -2.53
N ILE A 197 27.88 19.09 -2.06
CA ILE A 197 28.18 17.73 -1.61
C ILE A 197 28.24 16.85 -2.87
N SER A 198 29.26 15.99 -2.97
CA SER A 198 29.35 15.06 -4.11
C SER A 198 28.11 14.16 -4.18
N GLN A 199 27.65 13.86 -5.40
CA GLN A 199 26.48 13.00 -5.62
C GLN A 199 26.66 11.62 -4.98
N ASP A 200 27.87 11.06 -5.09
CA ASP A 200 28.22 9.78 -4.45
C ASP A 200 28.06 9.84 -2.92
N ALA A 201 28.50 10.92 -2.27
CA ALA A 201 28.33 11.08 -0.83
C ALA A 201 26.84 11.23 -0.47
N LEU A 202 26.06 12.02 -1.21
CA LEU A 202 24.62 12.16 -0.98
C LEU A 202 23.92 10.79 -1.04
N VAL A 203 24.23 9.99 -2.05
CA VAL A 203 23.58 8.69 -2.28
C VAL A 203 24.09 7.60 -1.33
N ASN A 204 25.41 7.37 -1.31
CA ASN A 204 26.00 6.18 -0.70
C ASN A 204 26.43 6.40 0.75
N ARG A 205 26.86 7.62 1.13
CA ARG A 205 27.22 7.93 2.52
C ARG A 205 26.01 8.38 3.33
N TYR A 206 25.14 9.20 2.75
CA TYR A 206 24.03 9.84 3.46
C TYR A 206 22.66 9.23 3.17
N GLY A 207 22.55 8.33 2.19
CA GLY A 207 21.32 7.59 1.92
C GLY A 207 20.22 8.42 1.23
N ALA A 208 20.55 9.53 0.58
CA ALA A 208 19.61 10.30 -0.22
C ALA A 208 19.16 9.49 -1.44
N ARG A 209 17.84 9.35 -1.60
CA ARG A 209 17.22 8.66 -2.75
C ARG A 209 16.29 9.59 -3.54
N GLU A 210 15.67 10.52 -2.84
CA GLU A 210 14.72 11.49 -3.37
C GLU A 210 15.04 12.88 -2.88
N GLY A 211 14.56 13.87 -3.61
CA GLY A 211 14.87 15.28 -3.42
C GLY A 211 14.79 16.03 -4.74
N MET A 212 15.07 17.32 -4.69
CA MET A 212 15.17 18.15 -5.90
C MET A 212 16.37 17.69 -6.73
N LYS A 213 16.13 17.47 -8.02
CA LYS A 213 17.12 17.03 -8.99
C LYS A 213 17.15 17.96 -10.20
N ASP A 214 18.30 18.06 -10.85
CA ASP A 214 18.45 18.73 -12.14
C ASP A 214 17.89 17.88 -13.30
N GLU A 215 17.94 18.44 -14.50
CA GLU A 215 17.53 17.76 -15.74
C GLU A 215 18.33 16.47 -16.04
N ASN A 216 19.52 16.33 -15.46
CA ASN A 216 20.38 15.16 -15.60
C ASN A 216 20.14 14.11 -14.49
N GLY A 217 19.22 14.37 -13.56
CA GLY A 217 18.88 13.47 -12.45
C GLY A 217 19.83 13.54 -11.25
N ASN A 218 20.74 14.51 -11.19
CA ASN A 218 21.62 14.74 -10.04
C ASN A 218 20.90 15.59 -8.99
N PHE A 219 21.18 15.35 -7.71
CA PHE A 219 20.67 16.22 -6.65
C PHE A 219 21.18 17.64 -6.82
N ALA A 220 20.24 18.59 -6.84
CA ALA A 220 20.53 19.98 -7.14
C ALA A 220 20.21 20.87 -5.93
N LEU A 221 20.92 22.00 -5.86
CA LEU A 221 20.58 23.09 -4.97
C LEU A 221 19.33 23.80 -5.50
N ILE A 222 18.45 24.21 -4.59
CA ILE A 222 17.32 25.07 -4.91
C ILE A 222 17.81 26.53 -4.98
N ASN A 223 16.96 27.47 -5.43
CA ASN A 223 17.34 28.88 -5.62
C ASN A 223 17.91 29.58 -4.38
N THR A 224 17.65 29.06 -3.18
CA THR A 224 18.21 29.56 -1.91
C THR A 224 19.60 29.01 -1.59
N GLY A 225 20.19 28.17 -2.46
CA GLY A 225 21.49 27.53 -2.24
C GLY A 225 21.46 26.31 -1.32
N GLN A 226 20.27 25.78 -1.01
CA GLN A 226 20.08 24.64 -0.11
C GLN A 226 19.74 23.37 -0.91
N TYR A 227 20.14 22.19 -0.43
CA TYR A 227 19.57 20.95 -0.96
C TYR A 227 18.17 20.71 -0.36
N PHE A 228 17.24 20.25 -1.19
CA PHE A 228 15.95 19.72 -0.74
C PHE A 228 15.97 18.20 -0.88
N LEU A 229 16.10 17.47 0.22
CA LEU A 229 16.28 16.01 0.22
C LEU A 229 15.25 15.31 1.09
N THR A 230 14.81 14.13 0.66
CA THR A 230 13.94 13.25 1.44
C THR A 230 14.78 12.25 2.23
N LEU A 231 14.82 12.41 3.56
CA LEU A 231 15.72 11.68 4.45
C LEU A 231 14.98 11.16 5.69
N THR A 232 15.55 10.16 6.35
CA THR A 232 15.20 9.85 7.74
C THR A 232 15.86 10.85 8.69
N ASP A 233 15.32 10.99 9.90
CA ASP A 233 15.93 11.85 10.93
C ASP A 233 17.40 11.47 11.22
N LYS A 234 17.74 10.17 11.17
CA LYS A 234 19.10 9.68 11.37
C LYS A 234 20.05 10.11 10.25
N GLU A 235 19.60 10.07 9.01
CA GLU A 235 20.42 10.48 7.85
C GLU A 235 20.58 11.99 7.79
N ALA A 236 19.52 12.75 8.11
CA ALA A 236 19.60 14.19 8.25
C ALA A 236 20.62 14.60 9.32
N ALA A 237 20.61 13.93 10.48
CA ALA A 237 21.61 14.12 11.54
C ALA A 237 23.03 13.73 11.08
N LEU A 238 23.17 12.70 10.25
CA LEU A 238 24.47 12.31 9.69
C LEU A 238 25.02 13.37 8.74
N ILE A 239 24.18 13.93 7.86
CA ILE A 239 24.54 15.01 6.94
C ILE A 239 24.95 16.27 7.70
N ALA A 240 24.29 16.59 8.81
CA ALA A 240 24.60 17.76 9.63
C ALA A 240 26.05 17.78 10.14
N ASN A 241 26.72 16.62 10.23
CA ASN A 241 28.13 16.53 10.64
C ASN A 241 29.13 16.80 9.50
N ASN A 242 28.65 17.05 8.28
CA ASN A 242 29.51 17.37 7.14
C ASN A 242 30.11 18.79 7.34
N PRO A 243 31.44 18.99 7.23
CA PRO A 243 32.09 20.29 7.46
C PRO A 243 31.56 21.46 6.62
N ILE A 244 30.96 21.18 5.47
CA ILE A 244 30.39 22.19 4.57
C ILE A 244 28.92 22.51 4.86
N VAL A 245 28.25 21.76 5.74
CA VAL A 245 26.85 21.98 6.12
C VAL A 245 26.79 22.97 7.28
N LYS A 246 26.02 24.05 7.12
CA LYS A 246 25.74 25.06 8.15
C LYS A 246 24.56 24.66 9.04
N GLY A 247 23.55 24.02 8.44
CA GLY A 247 22.32 23.68 9.14
C GLY A 247 21.47 22.67 8.36
N VAL A 248 20.66 21.93 9.12
CA VAL A 248 19.69 20.97 8.59
C VAL A 248 18.36 21.24 9.28
N SER A 249 17.31 21.49 8.50
CA SER A 249 15.96 21.73 9.03
C SER A 249 14.95 20.86 8.31
N LYS A 250 14.07 20.21 9.07
CA LYS A 250 12.93 19.47 8.52
C LYS A 250 11.95 20.47 7.90
N HIS A 251 11.56 20.25 6.66
CA HIS A 251 10.62 21.10 5.94
C HIS A 251 9.20 20.59 6.18
N LEU A 252 8.49 21.19 7.14
CA LEU A 252 7.12 20.82 7.51
C LEU A 252 6.15 21.94 7.20
N SER A 253 4.92 21.60 6.83
CA SER A 253 3.84 22.60 6.69
C SER A 253 3.48 23.19 8.06
N PRO A 254 3.42 24.53 8.20
CA PRO A 254 3.01 25.19 9.44
C PRO A 254 1.61 24.80 9.90
N LYS A 255 1.37 24.79 11.21
CA LYS A 255 0.04 24.51 11.75
C LYS A 255 -0.93 25.64 11.40
N GLY A 256 -2.15 25.29 10.98
CA GLY A 256 -3.20 26.27 10.63
C GLY A 256 -3.30 26.56 9.13
N GLU A 257 -2.35 26.10 8.32
CA GLU A 257 -2.43 26.16 6.87
C GLU A 257 -3.20 24.94 6.34
N ASP A 258 -4.31 25.17 5.65
CA ASP A 258 -5.08 24.10 5.02
C ASP A 258 -4.27 23.45 3.90
N GLY A 259 -4.05 22.14 4.03
CA GLY A 259 -3.32 21.33 3.05
C GLY A 259 -4.25 20.54 2.12
N GLY A 260 -5.56 20.80 2.14
CA GLY A 260 -6.55 20.05 1.35
C GLY A 260 -6.62 18.57 1.77
N VAL A 261 -6.26 18.25 3.01
CA VAL A 261 -6.27 16.89 3.57
C VAL A 261 -7.68 16.49 4.01
N PHE A 262 -7.93 15.19 4.14
CA PHE A 262 -9.16 14.64 4.69
C PHE A 262 -9.49 15.27 6.07
N PRO A 263 -10.75 15.65 6.36
CA PRO A 263 -11.98 15.44 5.58
C PRO A 263 -12.30 16.55 4.56
N HIS A 264 -11.31 17.35 4.15
CA HIS A 264 -11.44 18.49 3.24
C HIS A 264 -12.34 19.60 3.80
N VAL A 265 -12.09 19.98 5.05
CA VAL A 265 -12.78 21.08 5.73
C VAL A 265 -11.74 22.17 6.02
N PRO A 266 -11.63 23.21 5.16
CA PRO A 266 -10.56 24.21 5.25
C PRO A 266 -10.49 24.95 6.59
N SER A 267 -11.63 25.13 7.25
CA SER A 267 -11.70 25.81 8.56
C SER A 267 -10.99 25.06 9.70
N LEU A 268 -10.60 23.80 9.49
CA LEU A 268 -9.77 23.06 10.46
C LEU A 268 -8.30 23.47 10.39
N GLY A 269 -7.83 24.07 9.28
CA GLY A 269 -6.41 24.43 9.09
C GLY A 269 -5.48 23.23 9.19
N TRP A 270 -5.96 22.05 8.78
CA TRP A 270 -5.19 20.80 8.82
C TRP A 270 -4.36 20.65 7.56
N ASN A 271 -3.17 20.10 7.72
CA ASN A 271 -2.31 19.69 6.63
C ASN A 271 -1.66 18.34 6.95
N MET A 272 -0.73 17.94 6.08
CA MET A 272 -0.11 16.63 6.12
C MET A 272 0.77 16.39 7.37
N ASP A 273 1.31 17.48 7.93
CA ASP A 273 2.23 17.48 9.08
C ASP A 273 1.56 17.92 10.39
N ASN A 274 0.36 18.51 10.31
CA ASN A 274 -0.46 18.95 11.44
C ASN A 274 -1.93 18.58 11.18
N PHE A 275 -2.38 17.47 11.78
CA PHE A 275 -3.62 16.80 11.42
C PHE A 275 -4.36 16.27 12.65
N GLY A 276 -5.69 16.33 12.67
CA GLY A 276 -6.48 15.72 13.72
C GLY A 276 -6.62 16.58 14.98
N PRO A 277 -7.09 15.97 16.09
CA PRO A 277 -7.35 14.54 16.26
C PRO A 277 -8.54 14.03 15.44
N ILE A 278 -8.50 12.76 15.03
CA ILE A 278 -9.62 12.02 14.42
C ILE A 278 -9.86 10.71 15.16
N TYR A 279 -11.11 10.22 15.16
CA TYR A 279 -11.44 8.89 15.66
C TYR A 279 -11.47 7.87 14.51
N ILE A 280 -10.78 6.74 14.67
CA ILE A 280 -10.76 5.65 13.70
C ILE A 280 -11.89 4.68 14.04
N PRO A 281 -12.92 4.54 13.17
CA PRO A 281 -14.11 3.80 13.53
C PRO A 281 -13.89 2.30 13.80
N ARG A 282 -14.56 1.81 14.84
CA ARG A 282 -14.64 0.40 15.20
C ARG A 282 -16.06 -0.11 15.06
N LYS A 283 -16.21 -1.32 14.52
CA LYS A 283 -17.50 -1.98 14.33
C LYS A 283 -18.33 -1.93 15.62
N GLY A 284 -19.60 -1.58 15.51
CA GLY A 284 -20.54 -1.48 16.62
C GLY A 284 -20.42 -0.20 17.45
N THR A 285 -19.42 0.65 17.22
CA THR A 285 -19.34 1.94 17.92
C THR A 285 -20.43 2.87 17.41
N ILE A 286 -21.10 3.55 18.33
CA ILE A 286 -22.09 4.59 18.06
C ILE A 286 -21.42 5.96 18.19
N ILE A 287 -21.55 6.82 17.19
CA ILE A 287 -21.11 8.22 17.25
C ILE A 287 -22.30 9.16 17.13
N LYS A 288 -22.18 10.34 17.73
CA LYS A 288 -23.08 11.46 17.46
C LYS A 288 -22.83 11.95 16.03
N LEU A 289 -23.92 12.17 15.29
CA LEU A 289 -23.89 12.64 13.92
C LEU A 289 -24.58 14.00 13.80
N ASP A 290 -23.86 14.97 13.27
CA ASP A 290 -24.28 16.35 13.03
C ASP A 290 -23.48 16.94 11.85
N ILE A 291 -23.80 18.16 11.42
CA ILE A 291 -23.13 18.79 10.26
C ILE A 291 -21.61 18.93 10.44
N LYS A 292 -21.12 19.02 11.69
CA LYS A 292 -19.69 19.14 11.99
C LYS A 292 -18.96 17.79 11.90
N SER A 293 -19.60 16.72 12.34
CA SER A 293 -19.05 15.36 12.31
C SER A 293 -19.27 14.64 10.99
N LEU A 294 -20.27 15.04 10.20
CA LEU A 294 -20.62 14.40 8.94
C LEU A 294 -19.48 14.36 7.91
N PRO A 295 -18.65 15.41 7.70
CA PRO A 295 -17.54 15.35 6.75
C PRO A 295 -16.58 14.18 6.99
N PHE A 296 -16.38 13.81 8.26
CA PHE A 296 -15.54 12.67 8.63
C PHE A 296 -16.18 11.34 8.26
N TYR A 297 -17.49 11.19 8.40
CA TYR A 297 -18.15 9.88 8.30
C TYR A 297 -19.01 9.69 7.05
N LYS A 298 -19.22 10.74 6.25
CA LYS A 298 -20.06 10.72 5.04
C LYS A 298 -19.71 9.55 4.12
N ARG A 299 -18.43 9.41 3.77
CA ARG A 299 -17.97 8.34 2.87
C ARG A 299 -18.15 6.95 3.46
N ILE A 300 -17.99 6.81 4.78
CA ILE A 300 -18.27 5.55 5.47
C ILE A 300 -19.75 5.18 5.31
N ILE A 301 -20.64 6.13 5.60
CA ILE A 301 -22.08 5.93 5.57
C ILE A 301 -22.57 5.61 4.15
N GLU A 302 -22.18 6.42 3.15
CA GLU A 302 -22.65 6.31 1.77
C GLU A 302 -21.94 5.21 0.97
N GLU A 303 -20.61 5.27 0.90
CA GLU A 303 -19.85 4.45 -0.05
C GLU A 303 -19.40 3.11 0.54
N TYR A 304 -19.01 3.08 1.81
CA TYR A 304 -18.43 1.87 2.41
C TYR A 304 -19.47 0.97 3.08
N GLU A 305 -20.57 1.55 3.57
CA GLU A 305 -21.64 0.84 4.28
C GLU A 305 -23.01 0.92 3.56
N HIS A 306 -23.00 1.49 2.34
CA HIS A 306 -24.08 1.46 1.36
C HIS A 306 -25.42 1.98 1.88
N ASN A 307 -25.41 3.08 2.62
CA ASN A 307 -26.63 3.76 3.03
C ASN A 307 -26.92 4.95 2.12
N THR A 308 -28.19 5.27 1.93
CA THR A 308 -28.57 6.56 1.35
C THR A 308 -28.41 7.65 2.41
N LEU A 309 -27.88 8.81 2.00
CA LEU A 309 -27.68 9.96 2.88
C LEU A 309 -28.23 11.21 2.17
N LYS A 310 -29.03 11.99 2.89
CA LYS A 310 -29.53 13.30 2.44
C LYS A 310 -29.38 14.30 3.57
N ILE A 311 -29.07 15.55 3.22
CA ILE A 311 -28.96 16.66 4.17
C ILE A 311 -30.10 17.64 3.85
N ARG A 312 -30.90 18.01 4.84
CA ARG A 312 -31.96 19.03 4.74
C ARG A 312 -31.76 20.05 5.86
N GLY A 313 -31.16 21.20 5.54
CA GLY A 313 -30.73 22.15 6.57
C GLY A 313 -29.74 21.49 7.53
N ASN A 314 -30.11 21.37 8.81
CA ASN A 314 -29.31 20.69 9.83
C ASN A 314 -29.69 19.22 10.06
N GLU A 315 -30.73 18.72 9.38
CA GLU A 315 -31.17 17.34 9.52
C GLU A 315 -30.37 16.42 8.60
N ILE A 316 -29.85 15.34 9.19
CA ILE A 316 -29.17 14.27 8.47
C ILE A 316 -30.13 13.09 8.36
N ILE A 317 -30.45 12.69 7.13
CA ILE A 317 -31.40 11.63 6.84
C ILE A 317 -30.64 10.45 6.26
N ILE A 318 -30.64 9.32 6.98
CA ILE A 318 -30.02 8.06 6.55
C ILE A 318 -31.13 7.05 6.27
N ASN A 319 -31.15 6.47 5.07
CA ASN A 319 -32.17 5.49 4.66
C ASN A 319 -33.61 5.97 4.90
N GLY A 320 -33.85 7.26 4.61
CA GLY A 320 -35.15 7.90 4.78
C GLY A 320 -35.51 8.30 6.21
N LYS A 321 -34.64 8.08 7.20
CA LYS A 321 -34.89 8.42 8.61
C LYS A 321 -33.95 9.50 9.13
N VAL A 322 -34.49 10.51 9.79
CA VAL A 322 -33.69 11.51 10.52
C VAL A 322 -32.82 10.79 11.55
N SER A 323 -31.52 11.04 11.52
CA SER A 323 -30.50 10.32 12.28
C SER A 323 -29.57 11.31 12.96
N THR A 324 -29.51 11.25 14.30
CA THR A 324 -28.58 12.04 15.14
C THR A 324 -27.39 11.22 15.62
N THR A 325 -27.35 9.93 15.27
CA THR A 325 -26.29 8.99 15.59
C THR A 325 -26.03 8.05 14.44
N TYR A 326 -24.84 7.46 14.40
CA TYR A 326 -24.51 6.40 13.45
C TYR A 326 -23.77 5.24 14.13
N THR A 327 -24.11 4.00 13.76
CA THR A 327 -23.44 2.79 14.23
C THR A 327 -22.64 2.17 13.08
N PHE A 328 -21.32 2.06 13.25
CA PHE A 328 -20.45 1.49 12.23
C PHE A 328 -20.67 -0.03 12.05
N LYS A 329 -20.80 -0.48 10.81
CA LYS A 329 -21.03 -1.90 10.46
C LYS A 329 -19.74 -2.70 10.32
N GLN A 330 -18.59 -2.05 10.19
CA GLN A 330 -17.29 -2.70 10.08
C GLN A 330 -16.15 -1.92 10.76
N ASP A 331 -14.99 -2.57 10.81
CA ASP A 331 -13.74 -1.99 11.32
C ASP A 331 -13.04 -1.17 10.24
N TYR A 332 -12.41 -0.07 10.66
CA TYR A 332 -11.68 0.85 9.80
C TYR A 332 -10.25 1.05 10.28
N TYR A 333 -9.37 1.38 9.33
CA TYR A 333 -7.94 1.54 9.58
C TYR A 333 -7.41 2.82 8.95
N TRP A 334 -6.33 3.34 9.52
CA TRP A 334 -5.61 4.48 8.99
C TRP A 334 -4.27 4.02 8.42
N MET A 335 -4.13 4.15 7.10
CA MET A 335 -2.98 3.63 6.35
C MET A 335 -2.12 4.78 5.84
N MET A 336 -0.85 4.81 6.21
CA MET A 336 0.10 5.88 5.82
C MET A 336 1.38 5.30 5.24
N GLY A 337 2.02 6.06 4.34
CA GLY A 337 3.36 5.76 3.86
C GLY A 337 4.41 6.05 4.92
N ASP A 338 5.56 5.38 4.81
CA ASP A 338 6.74 5.70 5.63
C ASP A 338 7.48 6.89 5.01
N ASN A 339 7.41 7.05 3.70
CA ASN A 339 7.87 8.24 3.01
C ASN A 339 6.80 9.33 3.12
N ARG A 340 6.84 10.09 4.22
CA ARG A 340 5.68 10.84 4.73
C ARG A 340 5.21 11.91 3.77
N GLN A 341 6.11 12.67 3.16
CA GLN A 341 5.71 13.77 2.27
C GLN A 341 5.60 13.36 0.80
N ASN A 342 6.06 12.15 0.45
CA ASN A 342 5.92 11.56 -0.89
C ASN A 342 4.95 10.35 -0.89
N SER A 343 3.86 10.46 -0.13
CA SER A 343 2.86 9.40 -0.02
C SER A 343 1.44 9.95 -0.08
N LEU A 344 0.74 9.64 -1.18
CA LEU A 344 -0.72 9.76 -1.25
C LEU A 344 -1.35 8.62 -0.44
N ASP A 345 -1.89 8.94 0.74
CA ASP A 345 -2.40 7.98 1.71
C ASP A 345 -3.62 8.49 2.49
N ALA A 346 -3.99 7.84 3.60
CA ALA A 346 -5.22 8.10 4.33
C ALA A 346 -5.39 9.57 4.76
N ARG A 347 -4.30 10.34 4.88
CA ARG A 347 -4.36 11.79 5.12
C ARG A 347 -5.12 12.53 4.01
N TYR A 348 -5.18 12.01 2.79
CA TYR A 348 -5.89 12.62 1.67
C TYR A 348 -7.25 12.00 1.40
N TRP A 349 -7.42 10.68 1.54
CA TRP A 349 -8.66 10.00 1.15
C TRP A 349 -9.45 9.36 2.31
N GLY A 350 -8.93 9.39 3.52
CA GLY A 350 -9.61 8.94 4.74
C GLY A 350 -9.43 7.46 5.06
N TYR A 351 -10.49 6.83 5.55
CA TYR A 351 -10.42 5.52 6.20
C TYR A 351 -10.33 4.33 5.21
N VAL A 352 -9.62 3.28 5.61
CA VAL A 352 -9.66 1.96 4.93
C VAL A 352 -10.63 1.04 5.65
N PRO A 353 -11.79 0.68 5.04
CA PRO A 353 -12.65 -0.37 5.59
C PRO A 353 -11.97 -1.75 5.50
N PHE A 354 -12.25 -2.62 6.48
CA PHE A 354 -11.67 -3.96 6.54
C PHE A 354 -11.95 -4.82 5.28
N ASN A 355 -13.09 -4.60 4.60
CA ASN A 355 -13.42 -5.32 3.36
C ASN A 355 -12.46 -5.00 2.18
N HIS A 356 -11.69 -3.92 2.25
CA HIS A 356 -10.66 -3.57 1.26
C HIS A 356 -9.29 -4.20 1.56
N VAL A 357 -9.07 -4.79 2.73
CA VAL A 357 -7.78 -5.42 3.09
C VAL A 357 -7.54 -6.65 2.20
N VAL A 358 -6.38 -6.73 1.55
CA VAL A 358 -5.98 -7.86 0.71
C VAL A 358 -5.16 -8.86 1.50
N GLY A 359 -4.15 -8.41 2.23
CA GLY A 359 -3.25 -9.30 2.97
C GLY A 359 -2.01 -8.63 3.55
N LYS A 360 -1.12 -9.45 4.09
CA LYS A 360 0.14 -9.04 4.73
C LYS A 360 1.32 -9.35 3.81
N PRO A 361 2.19 -8.38 3.47
CA PRO A 361 3.48 -8.69 2.86
C PRO A 361 4.31 -9.56 3.81
N VAL A 362 4.75 -10.73 3.35
CA VAL A 362 5.50 -11.68 4.19
C VAL A 362 6.89 -11.99 3.66
N PHE A 363 7.15 -11.76 2.37
CA PHE A 363 8.39 -12.18 1.75
C PHE A 363 8.75 -11.32 0.53
N ILE A 364 10.03 -11.00 0.37
CA ILE A 364 10.63 -10.39 -0.81
C ILE A 364 11.33 -11.50 -1.58
N TRP A 365 10.74 -11.97 -2.67
CA TRP A 365 11.33 -13.06 -3.45
C TRP A 365 12.38 -12.55 -4.44
N PHE A 366 12.26 -11.29 -4.88
CA PHE A 366 13.24 -10.63 -5.74
C PHE A 366 13.27 -9.13 -5.47
N SER A 367 14.39 -8.47 -5.76
CA SER A 367 14.52 -7.02 -5.62
C SER A 367 15.57 -6.48 -6.58
N TRP A 368 15.24 -5.38 -7.24
CA TRP A 368 16.15 -4.68 -8.14
C TRP A 368 16.04 -3.16 -7.99
N GLU A 369 17.06 -2.46 -8.44
CA GLU A 369 17.14 -1.02 -8.48
C GLU A 369 16.89 -0.55 -9.92
N LYS A 370 15.92 0.36 -10.13
CA LYS A 370 15.50 0.76 -11.48
C LYS A 370 16.67 1.30 -12.31
N ASP A 371 17.51 2.10 -11.68
CA ASP A 371 18.62 2.85 -12.30
C ASP A 371 19.96 2.10 -12.24
N GLY A 372 19.99 0.88 -11.70
CA GLY A 372 21.20 0.06 -11.62
C GLY A 372 21.65 -0.50 -12.98
N LYS A 373 22.96 -0.73 -13.14
CA LYS A 373 23.57 -1.30 -14.36
C LYS A 373 24.01 -2.76 -14.15
N GLY A 374 23.72 -3.61 -15.15
CA GLY A 374 24.16 -5.02 -15.17
C GLY A 374 23.69 -5.81 -13.94
N PHE A 375 24.57 -6.68 -13.41
CA PHE A 375 24.27 -7.49 -12.22
C PHE A 375 24.18 -6.68 -10.92
N ASN A 376 24.75 -5.47 -10.88
CA ASN A 376 24.62 -4.56 -9.73
C ASN A 376 23.21 -3.96 -9.61
N LYS A 377 22.35 -4.19 -10.61
CA LYS A 377 20.93 -3.85 -10.56
C LYS A 377 20.17 -4.66 -9.52
N VAL A 378 20.62 -5.86 -9.19
CA VAL A 378 19.92 -6.75 -8.24
C VAL A 378 20.36 -6.41 -6.81
N ARG A 379 19.38 -6.16 -5.93
CA ARG A 379 19.64 -5.95 -4.51
C ARG A 379 19.77 -7.30 -3.80
N TRP A 380 20.91 -7.96 -3.98
CA TRP A 380 21.15 -9.34 -3.51
C TRP A 380 20.91 -9.53 -2.01
N ASN A 381 21.19 -8.52 -1.19
CA ASN A 381 20.91 -8.52 0.25
C ASN A 381 19.41 -8.54 0.60
N ARG A 382 18.53 -8.27 -0.37
CA ARG A 382 17.06 -8.31 -0.22
C ARG A 382 16.41 -9.50 -0.92
N VAL A 383 17.08 -10.12 -1.89
CA VAL A 383 16.55 -11.31 -2.57
C VAL A 383 16.33 -12.42 -1.54
N PHE A 384 15.16 -13.06 -1.60
CA PHE A 384 14.79 -14.17 -0.72
C PHE A 384 14.73 -13.77 0.78
N SER A 385 14.11 -12.63 1.09
CA SER A 385 14.04 -12.09 2.46
C SER A 385 12.66 -12.19 3.07
N VAL A 386 12.59 -12.51 4.36
CA VAL A 386 11.33 -12.47 5.12
C VAL A 386 11.06 -11.04 5.59
N ILE A 387 9.82 -10.59 5.45
CA ILE A 387 9.38 -9.29 5.96
C ILE A 387 8.90 -9.50 7.40
N ASN A 388 9.76 -9.18 8.35
CA ASN A 388 9.45 -9.26 9.76
C ASN A 388 9.08 -7.88 10.28
N GLY A 389 7.88 -7.72 10.86
CA GLY A 389 7.35 -6.42 11.28
C GLY A 389 8.27 -5.61 12.22
N ASN A 390 9.21 -6.26 12.91
CA ASN A 390 10.05 -5.63 13.94
C ASN A 390 11.51 -5.38 13.52
N GLY A 391 11.97 -5.78 12.33
CA GLY A 391 13.36 -5.58 11.91
C GLY A 391 13.54 -5.47 10.40
N GLU A 392 14.76 -5.17 9.96
CA GLU A 392 15.05 -5.11 8.52
C GLU A 392 14.88 -6.49 7.86
N PRO A 393 14.43 -6.55 6.59
CA PRO A 393 14.30 -7.81 5.88
C PRO A 393 15.62 -8.57 5.84
N LYS A 394 15.61 -9.82 6.32
CA LYS A 394 16.79 -10.69 6.36
C LYS A 394 16.77 -11.66 5.20
N SER A 395 17.80 -11.63 4.34
CA SER A 395 17.94 -12.56 3.23
C SER A 395 18.32 -13.97 3.70
N TYR A 396 17.62 -14.96 3.17
CA TYR A 396 17.88 -16.38 3.35
C TYR A 396 18.37 -17.05 2.06
N LEU A 397 18.79 -16.27 1.05
CA LEU A 397 19.18 -16.79 -0.27
C LEU A 397 20.29 -17.85 -0.16
N ILE A 398 21.35 -17.58 0.61
CA ILE A 398 22.46 -18.53 0.78
C ILE A 398 21.97 -19.84 1.45
N HIS A 399 21.13 -19.74 2.47
CA HIS A 399 20.56 -20.91 3.15
C HIS A 399 19.71 -21.75 2.20
N PHE A 400 18.91 -21.09 1.35
CA PHE A 400 18.09 -21.74 0.33
C PHE A 400 18.95 -22.45 -0.72
N LEU A 401 20.00 -21.81 -1.23
CA LEU A 401 20.93 -22.40 -2.20
C LEU A 401 21.65 -23.62 -1.61
N LEU A 402 22.11 -23.55 -0.37
CA LEU A 402 22.71 -24.69 0.33
C LEU A 402 21.71 -25.84 0.48
N LEU A 403 20.46 -25.55 0.85
CA LEU A 403 19.40 -26.55 0.95
C LEU A 403 19.12 -27.22 -0.40
N LEU A 404 19.11 -26.45 -1.49
CA LEU A 404 18.96 -26.99 -2.85
C LEU A 404 20.11 -27.92 -3.24
N VAL A 405 21.36 -27.55 -2.91
CA VAL A 405 22.53 -28.40 -3.17
C VAL A 405 22.43 -29.71 -2.37
N VAL A 406 22.09 -29.63 -1.09
CA VAL A 406 21.86 -30.82 -0.24
C VAL A 406 20.74 -31.69 -0.80
N TYR A 407 19.60 -31.09 -1.15
CA TYR A 407 18.46 -31.79 -1.75
C TYR A 407 18.88 -32.50 -3.05
N TYR A 408 19.61 -31.82 -3.94
CA TYR A 408 20.09 -32.41 -5.19
C TYR A 408 21.02 -33.61 -4.95
N ILE A 409 21.95 -33.51 -4.00
CA ILE A 409 22.85 -34.61 -3.62
C ILE A 409 22.05 -35.81 -3.08
N VAL A 410 21.09 -35.57 -2.19
CA VAL A 410 20.26 -36.61 -1.57
C VAL A 410 19.35 -37.27 -2.62
N ALA A 411 18.65 -36.48 -3.44
CA ALA A 411 17.80 -36.97 -4.50
C ALA A 411 18.58 -37.84 -5.49
N ASN A 412 19.78 -37.42 -5.89
CA ASN A 412 20.66 -38.20 -6.76
C ASN A 412 21.11 -39.52 -6.12
N LYS A 413 21.44 -39.54 -4.83
CA LYS A 413 21.76 -40.80 -4.12
C LYS A 413 20.57 -41.75 -4.10
N ILE A 414 19.36 -41.27 -3.85
CA ILE A 414 18.13 -42.08 -3.83
C ILE A 414 17.83 -42.65 -5.22
N ILE A 415 17.92 -41.82 -6.27
CA ILE A 415 17.69 -42.25 -7.65
C ILE A 415 18.71 -43.31 -8.07
N LYS A 416 20.00 -43.12 -7.75
CA LYS A 416 21.04 -44.12 -8.03
C LYS A 416 20.80 -45.43 -7.27
N LYS A 417 20.32 -45.38 -6.01
CA LYS A 417 19.97 -46.57 -5.24
C LYS A 417 18.76 -47.32 -5.81
N LYS A 418 17.76 -46.60 -6.33
CA LYS A 418 16.60 -47.16 -7.04
C LYS A 418 16.90 -47.71 -8.45
N LYS A 419 18.00 -47.30 -9.08
CA LYS A 419 18.48 -47.87 -10.36
C LYS A 419 19.38 -49.10 -10.18
N LYS A 420 19.91 -49.32 -8.97
CA LYS A 420 20.74 -50.48 -8.61
C LYS A 420 19.94 -51.64 -7.98
N ARG A 421 18.68 -51.40 -7.63
CA ARG A 421 17.66 -52.40 -7.35
C ARG A 421 16.77 -52.50 -8.57
#